data_AF-A0A2U1W2D7-F1
#
_entry.id   AF-A0A2U1W2D7-F1
#
_cell.length_a   1.000
_cell.length_b   1.000
_cell.length_c   1.000
_cell.angle_alpha   90.00
_cell.angle_beta   90.00
_cell.angle_gamma   90.00
#
_symmetry.space_group_name_H-M   'P 1'
#
loop_
_entity.id
_entity.type
_entity.pdbx_description
1 polymer ?
#
loop_
_entity_poly.entity_id
_entity_poly.type
_entity_poly.pdbx_seq_one_letter_code
_entity_poly.pdbx_strand_id
1 'polypeptide(L)'
;MALTVLNVASPFVPVGHEEAGGAEAAVAALDAALVRAGHRSLVIGPDGSRAAGELIALPPVRGNLDDRARAAVNRRVCAMVADTVGRAPVDLVHLHGADFHDHLPPPGVPVLVTLHRPLDAYPPAVLAPARPATWLHGVSAAQRPPAGVRLLPPLEPGVAVDRLAIRVPKRRFAVVLGRVTPESGMHLALDAAAMAEMQILLAGELRPLPENQDYFRAEIQPRLDGRRRYLGVIGFARKRWLLSSARCLLVPGGEREIRAVAAREALACGTPVVGFAHGPLAGVIEPGVTGFLVNDVPEMAEAIAAAERLDPDACRAAARTRHSEERMVARYLALYEQLAVGEARAAGVA
;
A
#
# COMPACT_ATOMS: atom_id res chain seq x y z
N MET A 1 8.05 -26.22 9.41
CA MET A 1 9.21 -25.83 10.25
C MET A 1 8.86 -24.50 10.90
N ALA A 2 9.20 -24.27 12.17
CA ALA A 2 8.99 -22.95 12.77
C ALA A 2 10.10 -22.00 12.30
N LEU A 3 9.74 -20.93 11.58
CA LEU A 3 10.67 -19.91 11.11
C LEU A 3 10.86 -18.81 12.15
N THR A 4 12.03 -18.19 12.16
CA THR A 4 12.32 -16.91 12.80
C THR A 4 12.52 -15.85 11.72
N VAL A 5 11.59 -14.90 11.61
CA VAL A 5 11.61 -13.85 10.59
C VAL A 5 11.80 -12.48 11.25
N LEU A 6 12.79 -11.73 10.76
CA LEU A 6 13.03 -10.34 11.15
C LEU A 6 12.45 -9.39 10.11
N ASN A 7 11.33 -8.74 10.43
CA ASN A 7 10.78 -7.65 9.63
C ASN A 7 11.43 -6.32 10.04
N VAL A 8 11.96 -5.58 9.07
CA VAL A 8 12.52 -4.24 9.26
C VAL A 8 11.59 -3.24 8.58
N ALA A 9 10.82 -2.53 9.39
CA ALA A 9 9.89 -1.51 8.94
C ALA A 9 10.62 -0.21 8.55
N SER A 10 9.86 0.73 7.98
CA SER A 10 10.33 2.12 7.82
C SER A 10 10.73 2.69 9.19
N PRO A 11 11.92 3.29 9.33
CA PRO A 11 12.37 3.83 10.61
C PRO A 11 11.69 5.16 10.97
N PHE A 12 10.74 5.63 10.16
CA PHE A 12 10.10 6.93 10.31
C PHE A 12 8.59 6.88 10.61
N VAL A 13 7.94 5.73 10.41
CA VAL A 13 6.49 5.58 10.56
C VAL A 13 6.19 4.38 11.46
N PRO A 14 5.47 4.57 12.58
CA PRO A 14 5.12 3.47 13.48
C PRO A 14 4.24 2.40 12.81
N VAL A 15 4.50 1.14 13.16
CA VAL A 15 3.74 -0.04 12.67
C VAL A 15 2.54 -0.32 13.60
N GLY A 16 1.48 -0.91 13.05
CA GLY A 16 0.36 -1.45 13.85
C GLY A 16 -0.71 -0.42 14.28
N HIS A 17 -0.67 0.78 13.70
CA HIS A 17 -1.70 1.81 13.89
C HIS A 17 -2.68 1.84 12.73
N GLU A 18 -3.96 2.15 12.98
CA GLU A 18 -5.01 2.17 11.94
C GLU A 18 -4.79 3.22 10.85
N GLU A 19 -4.01 4.25 11.16
CA GLU A 19 -3.65 5.36 10.28
C GLU A 19 -2.34 5.10 9.51
N ALA A 20 -1.69 3.96 9.77
CA ALA A 20 -0.39 3.68 9.20
C ALA A 20 -0.46 3.54 7.67
N GLY A 21 0.62 3.96 7.00
CA GLY A 21 0.77 3.78 5.57
C GLY A 21 0.68 2.30 5.19
N GLY A 22 0.45 2.03 3.91
CA GLY A 22 0.23 0.63 3.54
C GLY A 22 1.46 -0.26 3.76
N ALA A 23 2.68 0.27 3.83
CA ALA A 23 3.89 -0.55 4.03
C ALA A 23 3.89 -1.07 5.47
N GLU A 24 3.59 -0.18 6.40
CA GLU A 24 3.42 -0.44 7.82
C GLU A 24 2.22 -1.37 8.08
N ALA A 25 1.11 -1.19 7.34
CA ALA A 25 -0.01 -2.12 7.39
C ALA A 25 0.37 -3.54 6.93
N ALA A 26 1.22 -3.66 5.90
CA ALA A 26 1.72 -4.96 5.45
C ALA A 26 2.62 -5.61 6.51
N VAL A 27 3.54 -4.85 7.13
CA VAL A 27 4.38 -5.35 8.23
C VAL A 27 3.51 -5.86 9.39
N ALA A 28 2.51 -5.09 9.80
CA ALA A 28 1.61 -5.48 10.89
C ALA A 28 0.84 -6.77 10.58
N ALA A 29 0.34 -6.92 9.36
CA ALA A 29 -0.36 -8.12 8.91
C ALA A 29 0.57 -9.36 8.90
N LEU A 30 1.79 -9.20 8.38
CA LEU A 30 2.79 -10.26 8.32
C LEU A 30 3.25 -10.69 9.71
N ASP A 31 3.53 -9.75 10.59
CA ASP A 31 3.92 -10.00 11.98
C ASP A 31 2.83 -10.77 12.73
N ALA A 32 1.58 -10.31 12.68
CA ALA A 32 0.45 -10.99 13.31
C ALA A 32 0.22 -12.40 12.75
N ALA A 33 0.47 -12.59 11.44
CA ALA A 33 0.31 -13.88 10.80
C ALA A 33 1.42 -14.87 11.15
N LEU A 34 2.68 -14.41 11.21
CA LEU A 34 3.82 -15.22 11.64
C LEU A 34 3.57 -15.78 13.03
N VAL A 35 3.18 -14.93 13.99
CA VAL A 35 2.86 -15.35 15.36
C VAL A 35 1.71 -16.37 15.38
N ARG A 36 0.63 -16.11 14.63
CA ARG A 36 -0.53 -17.01 14.55
C ARG A 36 -0.20 -18.37 13.96
N ALA A 37 0.75 -18.42 13.03
CA ALA A 37 1.25 -19.65 12.42
C ALA A 37 2.28 -20.38 13.29
N GLY A 38 2.61 -19.87 14.48
CA GLY A 38 3.60 -20.46 15.38
C GLY A 38 5.06 -20.18 14.98
N HIS A 39 5.29 -19.20 14.10
CA HIS A 39 6.62 -18.69 13.77
C HIS A 39 7.04 -17.62 14.79
N ARG A 40 8.35 -17.42 14.94
CA ARG A 40 8.90 -16.31 15.72
C ARG A 40 9.00 -15.07 14.82
N SER A 41 8.26 -14.03 15.18
CA SER A 41 8.31 -12.73 14.49
C SER A 41 9.09 -11.73 15.32
N LEU A 42 10.09 -11.10 14.71
CA LEU A 42 10.84 -9.98 15.24
C LEU A 42 10.56 -8.75 14.36
N VAL A 43 10.34 -7.59 14.96
CA VAL A 43 10.05 -6.35 14.24
C VAL A 43 11.01 -5.26 14.69
N ILE A 44 11.87 -4.77 13.79
CA ILE A 44 12.56 -3.48 14.00
C ILE A 44 11.66 -2.38 13.44
N GLY A 45 11.27 -1.44 14.29
CA GLY A 45 10.43 -0.30 13.91
C GLY A 45 10.51 0.83 14.93
N PRO A 46 9.97 2.02 14.61
CA PRO A 46 10.01 3.17 15.52
C PRO A 46 9.38 2.85 16.87
N ASP A 47 9.93 3.45 17.92
CA ASP A 47 9.31 3.48 19.24
C ASP A 47 7.85 3.96 19.15
N GLY A 48 6.95 3.32 19.89
CA GLY A 48 5.51 3.48 19.75
C GLY A 48 4.82 2.59 18.69
N SER A 49 5.56 1.77 17.94
CA SER A 49 4.99 0.71 17.10
C SER A 49 4.27 -0.36 17.94
N ARG A 50 3.28 -1.04 17.36
CA ARG A 50 2.55 -2.15 17.97
C ARG A 50 2.78 -3.42 17.16
N ALA A 51 3.63 -4.31 17.66
CA ALA A 51 3.86 -5.64 17.11
C ALA A 51 3.10 -6.69 17.92
N ALA A 52 2.60 -7.72 17.24
CA ALA A 52 2.14 -8.98 17.82
C ALA A 52 3.32 -9.86 18.25
N GLY A 53 4.43 -9.82 17.51
CA GLY A 53 5.70 -10.48 17.87
C GLY A 53 6.55 -9.65 18.83
N GLU A 54 7.87 -9.83 18.73
CA GLU A 54 8.85 -9.08 19.53
C GLU A 54 9.22 -7.77 18.83
N LEU A 55 8.92 -6.62 19.46
CA LEU A 55 9.34 -5.31 18.97
C LEU A 55 10.75 -4.96 19.46
N ILE A 56 11.66 -4.74 18.53
CA ILE A 56 13.00 -4.17 18.75
C ILE A 56 12.92 -2.68 18.44
N ALA A 57 12.53 -1.89 19.45
CA ALA A 57 12.18 -0.49 19.27
C ALA A 57 13.39 0.38 18.85
N LEU A 58 13.24 1.09 17.75
CA LEU A 58 14.16 2.14 17.29
C LEU A 58 13.78 3.47 17.96
N PRO A 59 14.65 4.06 18.78
CA PRO A 59 14.34 5.31 19.45
C PRO A 59 14.07 6.46 18.48
N PRO A 60 13.19 7.41 18.85
CA PRO A 60 12.75 8.47 17.96
C PRO A 60 13.92 9.37 17.57
N VAL A 61 13.86 9.85 16.33
CA VAL A 61 14.79 10.86 15.83
C VAL A 61 14.37 12.21 16.39
N ARG A 62 15.28 12.87 17.12
CA ARG A 62 15.05 14.22 17.63
C ARG A 62 15.56 15.25 16.62
N GLY A 63 14.78 16.30 16.38
CA GLY A 63 15.16 17.40 15.48
C GLY A 63 14.71 17.19 14.03
N ASN A 64 15.23 18.02 13.13
CA ASN A 64 14.86 17.99 11.71
C ASN A 64 15.45 16.75 11.01
N LEU A 65 14.64 16.12 10.16
CA LEU A 65 15.04 14.96 9.34
C LEU A 65 15.80 15.41 8.08
N ASP A 66 16.98 15.97 8.28
CA ASP A 66 17.96 16.23 7.22
C ASP A 66 18.71 14.95 6.80
N ASP A 67 19.56 15.05 5.78
CA ASP A 67 20.30 13.90 5.24
C ASP A 67 21.26 13.28 6.26
N ARG A 68 21.84 14.11 7.15
CA ARG A 68 22.74 13.63 8.20
C ARG A 68 21.97 12.82 9.25
N ALA A 69 20.78 13.29 9.62
CA ALA A 69 19.88 12.59 10.52
C ALA A 69 19.42 11.25 9.90
N ARG A 70 19.04 11.24 8.62
CA ARG A 70 18.69 9.99 7.89
C ARG A 70 19.85 8.99 7.89
N ALA A 71 21.06 9.45 7.55
CA ALA A 71 22.23 8.57 7.56
C ALA A 71 22.55 8.02 8.97
N ALA A 72 22.34 8.81 10.02
CA ALA A 72 22.51 8.35 11.40
C ALA A 72 21.47 7.29 11.80
N VAL A 73 20.22 7.47 11.40
CA VAL A 73 19.15 6.49 11.58
C VAL A 73 19.48 5.20 10.85
N ASN A 74 19.92 5.28 9.60
CA ASN A 74 20.22 4.09 8.79
C ASN A 74 21.39 3.29 9.37
N ARG A 75 22.44 3.97 9.85
CA ARG A 75 23.54 3.31 10.59
C ARG A 75 23.03 2.60 11.85
N ARG A 76 22.09 3.20 12.57
CA ARG A 76 21.51 2.60 13.77
C ARG A 76 20.66 1.37 13.43
N VAL A 77 19.83 1.44 12.40
CA VAL A 77 19.04 0.30 11.91
C VAL A 77 19.99 -0.83 11.48
N CYS A 78 21.04 -0.51 10.72
CA CYS A 78 22.06 -1.48 10.31
C CYS A 78 22.70 -2.21 11.51
N ALA A 79 23.09 -1.46 12.54
CA ALA A 79 23.63 -2.03 13.77
C ALA A 79 22.61 -2.92 14.50
N MET A 80 21.34 -2.52 14.57
CA MET A 80 20.28 -3.31 15.20
C MET A 80 19.99 -4.61 14.43
N VAL A 81 19.98 -4.56 13.10
CA VAL A 81 19.83 -5.76 12.26
C VAL A 81 21.00 -6.71 12.50
N ALA A 82 22.24 -6.21 12.47
CA ALA A 82 23.43 -7.03 12.68
C ALA A 82 23.46 -7.67 14.08
N ASP A 83 23.12 -6.91 15.12
CA ASP A 83 23.04 -7.40 16.51
C ASP A 83 21.95 -8.48 16.66
N THR A 84 20.77 -8.27 16.06
CA THR A 84 19.67 -9.24 16.11
C THR A 84 20.04 -10.57 15.44
N VAL A 85 20.61 -10.50 14.23
CA VAL A 85 21.06 -11.69 13.49
C VAL A 85 22.23 -12.39 14.20
N GLY A 86 23.08 -11.64 14.93
CA GLY A 86 24.20 -12.20 15.67
C GLY A 86 23.82 -12.89 16.99
N ARG A 87 22.71 -12.50 17.63
CA ARG A 87 22.28 -13.03 18.93
C ARG A 87 21.44 -14.29 18.86
N ALA A 88 20.73 -14.51 17.76
CA ALA A 88 19.81 -15.64 17.61
C ALA A 88 19.72 -16.06 16.13
N PRO A 89 19.41 -17.34 15.84
CA PRO A 89 19.18 -17.78 14.47
C PRO A 89 17.96 -17.05 13.89
N VAL A 90 18.19 -16.33 12.78
CA VAL A 90 17.17 -15.69 11.96
C VAL A 90 17.19 -16.38 10.61
N ASP A 91 16.05 -16.94 10.21
CA ASP A 91 15.91 -17.69 8.95
C ASP A 91 15.73 -16.76 7.74
N LEU A 92 15.15 -15.57 7.97
CA LEU A 92 14.92 -14.56 6.93
C LEU A 92 14.88 -13.16 7.52
N VAL A 93 15.53 -12.21 6.83
CA VAL A 93 15.35 -10.76 7.06
C VAL A 93 14.47 -10.19 5.95
N HIS A 94 13.41 -9.47 6.29
CA HIS A 94 12.51 -8.83 5.34
C HIS A 94 12.50 -7.31 5.51
N LEU A 95 13.00 -6.59 4.51
CA LEU A 95 13.14 -5.14 4.52
C LEU A 95 11.99 -4.46 3.77
N HIS A 96 11.42 -3.42 4.38
CA HIS A 96 10.31 -2.63 3.80
C HIS A 96 10.64 -1.14 3.60
N GLY A 97 11.78 -0.68 4.11
CA GLY A 97 12.24 0.70 3.97
C GLY A 97 12.62 1.06 2.53
N ALA A 98 12.39 2.31 2.13
CA ALA A 98 12.87 2.82 0.83
C ALA A 98 14.40 2.89 0.75
N ASP A 99 15.04 2.92 1.91
CA ASP A 99 16.45 3.02 2.21
C ASP A 99 17.06 1.67 2.63
N PHE A 100 16.43 0.55 2.26
CA PHE A 100 16.87 -0.81 2.60
C PHE A 100 18.37 -1.07 2.31
N HIS A 101 18.91 -0.43 1.27
CA HIS A 101 20.28 -0.60 0.81
C HIS A 101 21.33 -0.07 1.80
N ASP A 102 20.95 0.85 2.69
CA ASP A 102 21.85 1.41 3.71
C ASP A 102 21.98 0.53 4.96
N HIS A 103 21.15 -0.51 5.09
CA HIS A 103 21.09 -1.33 6.30
C HIS A 103 20.90 -2.83 6.01
N LEU A 104 21.47 -3.31 4.90
CA LEU A 104 21.57 -4.74 4.61
C LEU A 104 22.44 -5.46 5.67
N PRO A 105 22.03 -6.65 6.15
CA PRO A 105 22.84 -7.44 7.07
C PRO A 105 24.12 -7.98 6.41
N PRO A 106 25.13 -8.40 7.19
CA PRO A 106 26.26 -9.19 6.68
C PRO A 106 25.79 -10.45 5.90
N PRO A 107 26.58 -10.97 4.95
CA PRO A 107 26.24 -12.20 4.22
C PRO A 107 25.98 -13.39 5.15
N GLY A 108 25.03 -14.27 4.79
CA GLY A 108 24.72 -15.49 5.53
C GLY A 108 23.22 -15.73 5.66
N VAL A 109 22.48 -14.73 6.15
CA VAL A 109 21.01 -14.79 6.24
C VAL A 109 20.35 -14.43 4.90
N PRO A 110 19.32 -15.18 4.44
CA PRO A 110 18.44 -14.77 3.35
C PRO A 110 17.81 -13.38 3.58
N VAL A 111 17.73 -12.54 2.54
CA VAL A 111 17.11 -11.20 2.61
C VAL A 111 16.03 -11.05 1.55
N LEU A 112 14.80 -10.74 1.96
CA LEU A 112 13.73 -10.29 1.08
C LEU A 112 13.58 -8.77 1.18
N VAL A 113 13.28 -8.10 0.07
CA VAL A 113 12.99 -6.67 0.03
C VAL A 113 11.67 -6.44 -0.70
N THR A 114 10.71 -5.81 -0.03
CA THR A 114 9.47 -5.31 -0.68
C THR A 114 9.70 -3.87 -1.16
N LEU A 115 9.60 -3.63 -2.46
CA LEU A 115 9.74 -2.29 -3.06
C LEU A 115 8.41 -1.52 -3.02
N HIS A 116 8.18 -0.78 -1.92
CA HIS A 116 6.98 0.04 -1.69
C HIS A 116 6.94 1.40 -2.39
N ARG A 117 7.89 1.68 -3.30
CA ARG A 117 7.93 2.89 -4.14
C ARG A 117 8.06 2.53 -5.63
N PRO A 118 7.69 3.45 -6.54
CA PRO A 118 8.04 3.33 -7.95
C PRO A 118 9.52 2.99 -8.14
N LEU A 119 9.85 2.15 -9.13
CA LEU A 119 11.22 1.62 -9.29
C LEU A 119 12.24 2.73 -9.62
N ASP A 120 11.79 3.78 -10.33
CA ASP A 120 12.59 4.97 -10.66
C ASP A 120 12.92 5.84 -9.44
N ALA A 121 12.25 5.61 -8.29
CA ALA A 121 12.55 6.29 -7.04
C ALA A 121 13.72 5.65 -6.28
N TYR A 122 14.25 4.53 -6.75
CA TYR A 122 15.42 3.86 -6.19
C TYR A 122 16.66 4.13 -7.05
N PRO A 123 17.85 4.30 -6.45
CA PRO A 123 19.09 4.33 -7.22
C PRO A 123 19.23 3.04 -8.07
N PRO A 124 19.55 3.11 -9.38
CA PRO A 124 19.58 1.92 -10.23
C PRO A 124 20.46 0.78 -9.69
N ALA A 125 21.57 1.12 -9.03
CA ALA A 125 22.50 0.15 -8.46
C ALA A 125 21.88 -0.72 -7.34
N VAL A 126 20.84 -0.24 -6.63
CA VAL A 126 20.25 -0.99 -5.51
C VAL A 126 19.22 -2.03 -5.98
N LEU A 127 18.76 -1.91 -7.22
CA LEU A 127 17.82 -2.87 -7.82
C LEU A 127 18.50 -4.18 -8.27
N ALA A 128 19.83 -4.22 -8.25
CA ALA A 128 20.65 -5.41 -8.50
C ALA A 128 21.67 -5.57 -7.36
N PRO A 129 21.25 -5.97 -6.15
CA PRO A 129 22.13 -6.02 -4.99
C PRO A 129 23.28 -7.01 -5.21
N ALA A 130 24.50 -6.57 -4.90
CA ALA A 130 25.70 -7.43 -4.96
C ALA A 130 25.72 -8.49 -3.84
N ARG A 131 24.97 -8.25 -2.74
CA ARG A 131 24.90 -9.18 -1.61
C ARG A 131 24.18 -10.47 -2.06
N PRO A 132 24.81 -11.66 -1.91
CA PRO A 132 24.17 -12.93 -2.28
C PRO A 132 22.90 -13.16 -1.45
N ALA A 133 22.00 -14.02 -1.92
CA ALA A 133 20.75 -14.35 -1.23
C ALA A 133 19.93 -13.10 -0.82
N THR A 134 19.86 -12.12 -1.72
CA THR A 134 19.01 -10.93 -1.58
C THR A 134 18.02 -10.93 -2.73
N TRP A 135 16.73 -10.99 -2.43
CA TRP A 135 15.64 -11.00 -3.40
C TRP A 135 14.78 -9.76 -3.27
N LEU A 136 14.43 -9.16 -4.40
CA LEU A 136 13.60 -7.97 -4.46
C LEU A 136 12.29 -8.34 -5.14
N HIS A 137 11.18 -7.75 -4.70
CA HIS A 137 9.91 -7.84 -5.40
C HIS A 137 9.12 -6.53 -5.32
N GLY A 138 8.29 -6.29 -6.33
CA GLY A 138 7.32 -5.20 -6.33
C GLY A 138 6.01 -5.59 -5.65
N VAL A 139 5.15 -4.60 -5.42
CA VAL A 139 3.79 -4.74 -4.90
C VAL A 139 2.73 -4.70 -6.01
N SER A 140 3.15 -4.60 -7.28
CA SER A 140 2.26 -4.64 -8.43
C SER A 140 2.98 -5.08 -9.69
N ALA A 141 2.26 -5.75 -10.60
CA ALA A 141 2.74 -6.05 -11.95
C ALA A 141 3.00 -4.79 -12.80
N ALA A 142 2.49 -3.63 -12.38
CA ALA A 142 2.79 -2.34 -13.01
C ALA A 142 4.23 -1.87 -12.73
N GLN A 143 4.89 -2.38 -11.68
CA GLN A 143 6.31 -2.12 -11.41
C GLN A 143 7.19 -2.98 -12.31
N ARG A 144 7.25 -2.63 -13.60
CA ARG A 144 8.05 -3.35 -14.59
C ARG A 144 9.54 -3.03 -14.39
N PRO A 145 10.39 -4.04 -14.09
CA PRO A 145 11.81 -3.78 -13.89
C PRO A 145 12.47 -3.29 -15.17
N PRO A 146 13.47 -2.40 -15.08
CA PRO A 146 14.30 -2.03 -16.22
C PRO A 146 15.12 -3.23 -16.70
N ALA A 147 15.63 -3.15 -17.93
CA ALA A 147 16.46 -4.21 -18.50
C ALA A 147 17.66 -4.54 -17.59
N GLY A 148 17.91 -5.83 -17.37
CA GLY A 148 18.99 -6.31 -16.51
C GLY A 148 18.66 -6.43 -15.02
N VAL A 149 17.53 -5.87 -14.56
CA VAL A 149 17.04 -6.05 -13.18
C VAL A 149 16.11 -7.26 -13.13
N ARG A 150 16.36 -8.18 -12.19
CA ARG A 150 15.50 -9.33 -11.93
C ARG A 150 14.80 -9.17 -10.58
N LEU A 151 13.48 -9.14 -10.62
CA LEU A 151 12.62 -9.13 -9.44
C LEU A 151 11.88 -10.48 -9.35
N LEU A 152 11.59 -10.93 -8.13
CA LEU A 152 10.61 -11.99 -7.92
C LEU A 152 9.21 -11.52 -8.38
N PRO A 153 8.28 -12.45 -8.67
CA PRO A 153 6.90 -12.12 -8.97
C PRO A 153 6.29 -11.18 -7.91
N PRO A 154 5.47 -10.19 -8.32
CA PRO A 154 4.92 -9.23 -7.37
C PRO A 154 3.99 -9.89 -6.36
N LEU A 155 4.10 -9.45 -5.11
CA LEU A 155 3.19 -9.78 -4.03
C LEU A 155 2.28 -8.58 -3.80
N GLU A 156 1.05 -8.68 -4.29
CA GLU A 156 0.10 -7.58 -4.23
C GLU A 156 -0.41 -7.33 -2.81
N PRO A 157 -0.70 -6.07 -2.44
CA PRO A 157 -1.30 -5.73 -1.17
C PRO A 157 -2.65 -6.41 -0.98
N GLY A 158 -2.87 -6.94 0.22
CA GLY A 158 -4.16 -7.36 0.72
C GLY A 158 -4.83 -6.26 1.56
N VAL A 159 -6.14 -6.39 1.74
CA VAL A 159 -6.94 -5.54 2.64
C VAL A 159 -7.71 -6.41 3.63
N ALA A 160 -7.94 -5.88 4.84
CA ALA A 160 -8.68 -6.56 5.89
C ALA A 160 -10.19 -6.64 5.56
N VAL A 161 -10.56 -7.56 4.68
CA VAL A 161 -11.92 -7.71 4.12
C VAL A 161 -12.95 -7.79 5.24
N ASP A 162 -12.71 -8.59 6.27
CA ASP A 162 -13.68 -8.79 7.35
C ASP A 162 -13.89 -7.53 8.20
N ARG A 163 -12.87 -6.65 8.33
CA ARG A 163 -13.02 -5.36 9.01
C ARG A 163 -13.77 -4.34 8.16
N LEU A 164 -13.67 -4.44 6.84
CA LEU A 164 -14.25 -3.50 5.86
C LEU A 164 -15.65 -3.89 5.40
N ALA A 165 -16.01 -5.17 5.44
CA ALA A 165 -17.23 -5.74 4.85
C ALA A 165 -18.52 -5.47 5.64
N ILE A 166 -18.75 -4.22 6.04
CA ILE A 166 -20.04 -3.81 6.60
C ILE A 166 -21.08 -3.66 5.50
N ARG A 167 -22.33 -4.04 5.79
CA ARG A 167 -23.47 -3.89 4.88
C ARG A 167 -24.32 -2.70 5.32
N VAL A 168 -24.37 -1.70 4.46
CA VAL A 168 -25.21 -0.51 4.62
C VAL A 168 -25.85 -0.17 3.28
N PRO A 169 -27.03 0.46 3.25
CA PRO A 169 -27.66 0.89 2.01
C PRO A 169 -26.75 1.87 1.26
N LYS A 170 -26.63 1.66 -0.06
CA LYS A 170 -25.92 2.60 -0.94
C LYS A 170 -26.66 3.93 -1.01
N ARG A 171 -25.88 5.00 -1.07
CA ARG A 171 -26.35 6.39 -1.14
C ARG A 171 -25.86 7.04 -2.44
N ARG A 172 -26.52 8.11 -2.85
CA ARG A 172 -26.25 8.83 -4.09
C ARG A 172 -25.09 9.83 -3.95
N PHE A 173 -23.91 9.30 -3.60
CA PHE A 173 -22.66 10.06 -3.64
C PHE A 173 -21.48 9.18 -4.07
N ALA A 174 -20.50 9.79 -4.74
CA ALA A 174 -19.20 9.23 -5.02
C ALA A 174 -18.17 9.66 -3.96
N VAL A 175 -17.07 8.93 -3.84
CA VAL A 175 -15.97 9.26 -2.93
C VAL A 175 -14.66 9.29 -3.69
N VAL A 176 -13.75 10.19 -3.31
CA VAL A 176 -12.33 10.11 -3.69
C VAL A 176 -11.51 10.07 -2.40
N LEU A 177 -10.57 9.13 -2.33
CA LEU A 177 -9.65 8.97 -1.20
C LEU A 177 -8.21 9.12 -1.67
N GLY A 178 -7.40 9.89 -0.94
CA GLY A 178 -5.97 9.99 -1.23
C GLY A 178 -5.36 11.28 -0.75
N ARG A 179 -4.06 11.49 -0.98
CA ARG A 179 -3.42 12.78 -0.71
C ARG A 179 -3.92 13.83 -1.70
N VAL A 180 -4.09 15.06 -1.24
CA VAL A 180 -4.50 16.17 -2.11
C VAL A 180 -3.25 16.73 -2.81
N THR A 181 -2.95 16.16 -3.97
CA THR A 181 -1.79 16.53 -4.81
C THR A 181 -2.19 16.55 -6.29
N PRO A 182 -1.44 17.23 -7.17
CA PRO A 182 -1.72 17.20 -8.61
C PRO A 182 -1.88 15.80 -9.18
N GLU A 183 -1.02 14.87 -8.79
CA GLU A 183 -0.98 13.48 -9.27
C GLU A 183 -2.20 12.64 -8.85
N SER A 184 -2.92 13.09 -7.81
CA SER A 184 -4.16 12.43 -7.37
C SER A 184 -5.32 12.63 -8.33
N GLY A 185 -5.26 13.64 -9.21
CA GLY A 185 -6.30 13.94 -10.17
C GLY A 185 -7.65 14.35 -9.57
N MET A 186 -7.72 14.74 -8.29
CA MET A 186 -8.99 15.01 -7.59
C MET A 186 -9.90 16.04 -8.28
N HIS A 187 -9.34 17.02 -8.98
CA HIS A 187 -10.10 17.98 -9.78
C HIS A 187 -10.88 17.30 -10.93
N LEU A 188 -10.31 16.28 -11.56
CA LEU A 188 -10.96 15.52 -12.63
C LEU A 188 -12.17 14.73 -12.10
N ALA A 189 -12.07 14.17 -10.89
CA ALA A 189 -13.21 13.53 -10.23
C ALA A 189 -14.31 14.53 -9.84
N LEU A 190 -13.93 15.75 -9.43
CA LEU A 190 -14.88 16.83 -9.17
C LEU A 190 -15.62 17.24 -10.45
N ASP A 191 -14.89 17.36 -11.57
CA ASP A 191 -15.45 17.70 -12.87
C ASP A 191 -16.38 16.59 -13.39
N ALA A 192 -15.97 15.32 -13.29
CA ALA A 192 -16.80 14.17 -13.67
C ALA A 192 -18.07 14.06 -12.82
N ALA A 193 -17.96 14.27 -11.50
CA ALA A 193 -19.11 14.25 -10.61
C ALA A 193 -20.08 15.42 -10.89
N ALA A 194 -19.56 16.60 -11.26
CA ALA A 194 -20.40 17.72 -11.68
C ALA A 194 -21.18 17.39 -12.95
N MET A 195 -20.51 16.78 -13.96
CA MET A 195 -21.17 16.33 -15.20
C MET A 195 -22.23 15.26 -14.96
N ALA A 196 -21.97 14.34 -14.02
CA ALA A 196 -22.90 13.27 -13.65
C ALA A 196 -23.99 13.70 -12.65
N GLU A 197 -24.05 14.99 -12.27
CA GLU A 197 -24.90 15.54 -11.20
C GLU A 197 -24.81 14.77 -9.86
N MET A 198 -23.66 14.15 -9.59
CA MET A 198 -23.40 13.29 -8.45
C MET A 198 -22.80 14.08 -7.28
N GLN A 199 -23.30 13.86 -6.06
CA GLN A 199 -22.62 14.37 -4.87
C GLN A 199 -21.26 13.68 -4.72
N ILE A 200 -20.23 14.40 -4.30
CA ILE A 200 -18.89 13.82 -4.13
C ILE A 200 -18.23 14.30 -2.84
N LEU A 201 -17.63 13.34 -2.14
CA LEU A 201 -16.89 13.58 -0.90
C LEU A 201 -15.42 13.24 -1.11
N LEU A 202 -14.55 14.23 -0.95
CA LEU A 202 -13.11 14.09 -1.01
C LEU A 202 -12.60 13.94 0.43
N ALA A 203 -11.81 12.91 0.69
CA ALA A 203 -11.15 12.74 1.97
C ALA A 203 -9.69 12.38 1.79
N GLY A 204 -8.82 13.04 2.54
CA GLY A 204 -7.42 13.06 2.21
C GLY A 204 -6.59 14.02 3.02
N GLU A 205 -5.29 13.76 3.07
CA GLU A 205 -4.33 14.68 3.66
C GLU A 205 -3.94 15.75 2.65
N LEU A 206 -4.10 17.02 3.03
CA LEU A 206 -3.49 18.17 2.38
C LEU A 206 -2.23 18.56 3.16
N ARG A 207 -1.06 18.13 2.69
CA ARG A 207 0.20 18.47 3.37
C ARG A 207 0.55 19.96 3.19
N PRO A 208 1.23 20.60 4.16
CA PRO A 208 1.66 21.98 4.08
C PRO A 208 2.90 22.15 3.18
N LEU A 209 2.86 21.58 1.97
CA LEU A 209 3.87 21.79 0.92
C LEU A 209 3.33 22.82 -0.07
N PRO A 210 4.14 23.78 -0.55
CA PRO A 210 3.69 24.83 -1.46
C PRO A 210 2.90 24.29 -2.66
N GLU A 211 3.43 23.28 -3.35
CA GLU A 211 2.79 22.63 -4.50
C GLU A 211 1.38 22.08 -4.22
N ASN A 212 1.16 21.49 -3.03
CA ASN A 212 -0.14 20.94 -2.65
C ASN A 212 -1.13 22.04 -2.27
N GLN A 213 -0.65 23.08 -1.59
CA GLN A 213 -1.46 24.24 -1.21
C GLN A 213 -1.89 25.04 -2.44
N ASP A 214 -0.99 25.21 -3.41
CA ASP A 214 -1.28 25.87 -4.68
C ASP A 214 -2.30 25.07 -5.49
N TYR A 215 -2.10 23.75 -5.60
CA TYR A 215 -3.07 22.86 -6.23
C TYR A 215 -4.45 22.91 -5.54
N PHE A 216 -4.49 22.88 -4.21
CA PHE A 216 -5.77 22.96 -3.50
C PHE A 216 -6.49 24.28 -3.79
N ARG A 217 -5.79 25.41 -3.71
CA ARG A 217 -6.37 26.74 -3.96
C ARG A 217 -6.82 26.95 -5.39
N ALA A 218 -6.03 26.47 -6.36
CA ALA A 218 -6.29 26.67 -7.79
C ALA A 218 -7.31 25.68 -8.33
N GLU A 219 -7.22 24.40 -7.96
CA GLU A 219 -7.97 23.33 -8.61
C GLU A 219 -9.09 22.74 -7.76
N ILE A 220 -8.91 22.64 -6.43
CA ILE A 220 -9.90 21.97 -5.58
C ILE A 220 -10.91 22.96 -5.04
N GLN A 221 -10.45 24.00 -4.35
CA GLN A 221 -11.29 24.97 -3.64
C GLN A 221 -12.37 25.62 -4.52
N PRO A 222 -12.10 26.03 -5.78
CA PRO A 222 -13.12 26.66 -6.63
C PRO A 222 -14.24 25.71 -7.06
N ARG A 223 -13.99 24.39 -7.00
CA ARG A 223 -14.95 23.34 -7.38
C ARG A 223 -15.78 22.83 -6.20
N LEU A 224 -15.50 23.29 -4.97
CA LEU A 224 -16.24 22.86 -3.78
C LEU A 224 -17.52 23.66 -3.59
N ASP A 225 -18.58 22.99 -3.13
CA ASP A 225 -19.88 23.58 -2.85
C ASP A 225 -20.74 22.67 -1.94
N GLY A 226 -22.06 22.87 -1.92
CA GLY A 226 -22.98 22.03 -1.16
C GLY A 226 -23.01 20.54 -1.57
N ARG A 227 -22.65 20.21 -2.82
CA ARG A 227 -22.63 18.83 -3.34
C ARG A 227 -21.23 18.23 -3.43
N ARG A 228 -20.19 19.06 -3.49
CA ARG A 228 -18.77 18.70 -3.65
C ARG A 228 -17.99 19.16 -2.43
N ARG A 229 -17.64 18.23 -1.53
CA ARG A 229 -17.08 18.59 -0.22
C ARG A 229 -15.74 17.94 0.04
N TYR A 230 -14.80 18.72 0.56
CA TYR A 230 -13.56 18.23 1.15
C TYR A 230 -13.75 18.01 2.66
N LEU A 231 -13.43 16.81 3.13
CA LEU A 231 -13.62 16.37 4.51
C LEU A 231 -12.32 16.39 5.34
N GLY A 232 -11.18 16.66 4.71
CA GLY A 232 -9.87 16.50 5.35
C GLY A 232 -9.50 15.03 5.60
N VAL A 233 -8.62 14.84 6.57
CA VAL A 233 -8.20 13.50 7.03
C VAL A 233 -9.35 12.85 7.79
N ILE A 234 -9.61 11.57 7.51
CA ILE A 234 -10.65 10.78 8.17
C ILE A 234 -10.08 9.49 8.73
N GLY A 235 -10.54 9.10 9.92
CA GLY A 235 -10.16 7.83 10.54
C GLY A 235 -10.83 6.60 9.90
N PHE A 236 -10.35 5.42 10.28
CA PHE A 236 -10.77 4.13 9.71
C PHE A 236 -12.29 3.93 9.71
N ALA A 237 -12.96 4.16 10.84
CA ALA A 237 -14.41 3.95 10.97
C ALA A 237 -15.22 4.80 9.96
N ARG A 238 -14.84 6.06 9.78
CA ARG A 238 -15.49 6.98 8.83
C ARG A 238 -15.17 6.62 7.38
N LYS A 239 -13.91 6.24 7.09
CA LYS A 239 -13.50 5.72 5.77
C LYS A 239 -14.33 4.50 5.38
N ARG A 240 -14.44 3.51 6.29
CA ARG A 240 -15.23 2.30 6.09
C ARG A 240 -16.71 2.62 5.81
N TRP A 241 -17.31 3.51 6.58
CA TRP A 241 -18.70 3.92 6.38
C TRP A 241 -18.91 4.64 5.03
N LEU A 242 -18.01 5.57 4.69
CA LEU A 242 -18.06 6.31 3.42
C LEU A 242 -17.97 5.35 2.24
N LEU A 243 -16.95 4.49 2.23
CA LEU A 243 -16.78 3.49 1.18
C LEU A 243 -18.03 2.62 1.10
N SER A 244 -18.48 2.02 2.20
CA SER A 244 -19.61 1.08 2.18
C SER A 244 -20.92 1.72 1.74
N SER A 245 -21.12 3.02 1.98
CA SER A 245 -22.32 3.76 1.58
C SER A 245 -22.22 4.39 0.19
N ALA A 246 -21.02 4.62 -0.34
CA ALA A 246 -20.82 5.31 -1.60
C ALA A 246 -21.34 4.51 -2.80
N ARG A 247 -21.84 5.22 -3.81
CA ARG A 247 -22.22 4.67 -5.11
C ARG A 247 -21.00 4.08 -5.83
N CYS A 248 -19.90 4.80 -5.81
CA CYS A 248 -18.62 4.37 -6.36
C CYS A 248 -17.45 5.12 -5.69
N LEU A 249 -16.27 4.54 -5.77
CA LEU A 249 -15.00 5.24 -5.55
C LEU A 249 -14.49 5.75 -6.90
N LEU A 250 -14.02 6.99 -6.96
CA LEU A 250 -13.35 7.56 -8.12
C LEU A 250 -11.83 7.55 -7.90
N VAL A 251 -11.10 7.09 -8.91
CA VAL A 251 -9.63 7.02 -8.95
C VAL A 251 -9.14 7.67 -10.26
N PRO A 252 -9.17 9.01 -10.35
CA PRO A 252 -8.83 9.77 -11.56
C PRO A 252 -7.32 10.03 -11.74
N GLY A 253 -6.49 9.63 -10.77
CA GLY A 253 -5.05 9.79 -10.84
C GLY A 253 -4.35 8.45 -10.62
N GLY A 254 -3.03 8.47 -10.55
CA GLY A 254 -2.26 7.29 -10.17
C GLY A 254 -1.16 6.85 -11.13
N GLU A 255 -0.63 7.74 -11.98
CA GLU A 255 0.57 7.41 -12.76
C GLU A 255 1.74 6.93 -11.89
N ARG A 256 1.84 7.47 -10.66
CA ARG A 256 2.80 7.04 -9.63
C ARG A 256 2.21 6.13 -8.54
N GLU A 257 0.94 5.78 -8.64
CA GLU A 257 0.30 4.81 -7.73
C GLU A 257 0.76 3.41 -8.12
N ILE A 258 1.19 2.62 -7.13
CA ILE A 258 1.71 1.27 -7.35
C ILE A 258 0.96 0.22 -6.54
N ARG A 259 0.00 0.63 -5.71
CA ARG A 259 -0.68 -0.24 -4.75
C ARG A 259 -2.18 -0.29 -4.93
N ALA A 260 -2.85 0.80 -5.31
CA ALA A 260 -4.31 0.89 -5.39
C ALA A 260 -5.04 0.29 -4.16
N VAL A 261 -4.58 0.64 -2.96
CA VAL A 261 -5.19 0.14 -1.70
C VAL A 261 -6.61 0.65 -1.56
N ALA A 262 -6.88 1.93 -1.82
CA ALA A 262 -8.23 2.51 -1.73
C ALA A 262 -9.24 1.78 -2.64
N ALA A 263 -8.81 1.37 -3.85
CA ALA A 263 -9.65 0.58 -4.75
C ALA A 263 -9.98 -0.80 -4.16
N ARG A 264 -8.98 -1.52 -3.63
CA ARG A 264 -9.20 -2.81 -2.96
C ARG A 264 -10.11 -2.67 -1.73
N GLU A 265 -9.93 -1.61 -0.94
CA GLU A 265 -10.79 -1.33 0.21
C GLU A 265 -12.23 -1.02 -0.21
N ALA A 266 -12.43 -0.27 -1.30
CA ALA A 266 -13.75 0.00 -1.87
C ALA A 266 -14.43 -1.30 -2.30
N LEU A 267 -13.72 -2.18 -3.02
CA LEU A 267 -14.25 -3.49 -3.41
C LEU A 267 -14.66 -4.32 -2.18
N ALA A 268 -13.84 -4.35 -1.12
CA ALA A 268 -14.17 -5.03 0.13
C ALA A 268 -15.42 -4.45 0.83
N CYS A 269 -15.64 -3.14 0.67
CA CYS A 269 -16.85 -2.44 1.12
C CYS A 269 -18.06 -2.63 0.18
N GLY A 270 -17.93 -3.42 -0.88
CA GLY A 270 -18.95 -3.65 -1.89
C GLY A 270 -19.20 -2.41 -2.75
N THR A 271 -18.17 -1.61 -3.01
CA THR A 271 -18.27 -0.33 -3.72
C THR A 271 -17.50 -0.44 -5.02
N PRO A 272 -18.20 -0.32 -6.16
CA PRO A 272 -17.54 -0.29 -7.46
C PRO A 272 -16.52 0.85 -7.56
N VAL A 273 -15.51 0.66 -8.39
CA VAL A 273 -14.46 1.67 -8.61
C VAL A 273 -14.49 2.14 -10.06
N VAL A 274 -14.46 3.45 -10.27
CA VAL A 274 -14.32 4.06 -11.60
C VAL A 274 -13.00 4.82 -11.60
N GLY A 275 -12.14 4.59 -12.58
CA GLY A 275 -10.86 5.29 -12.62
C GLY A 275 -10.14 5.13 -13.94
N PHE A 276 -9.06 5.89 -14.11
CA PHE A 276 -8.23 5.78 -15.30
C PHE A 276 -7.40 4.51 -15.30
N ALA A 277 -7.10 3.97 -16.49
CA ALA A 277 -6.33 2.74 -16.67
C ALA A 277 -4.82 2.93 -16.38
N HIS A 278 -4.48 3.45 -15.20
CA HIS A 278 -3.10 3.71 -14.78
C HIS A 278 -2.63 2.76 -13.66
N GLY A 279 -1.33 2.51 -13.65
CA GLY A 279 -0.65 1.76 -12.60
C GLY A 279 -1.29 0.39 -12.31
N PRO A 280 -1.50 0.03 -11.03
CA PRO A 280 -2.10 -1.25 -10.63
C PRO A 280 -3.60 -1.34 -10.90
N LEU A 281 -4.30 -0.25 -11.23
CA LEU A 281 -5.77 -0.23 -11.20
C LEU A 281 -6.38 -1.20 -12.22
N ALA A 282 -5.76 -1.34 -13.40
CA ALA A 282 -6.18 -2.28 -14.43
C ALA A 282 -6.11 -3.75 -13.97
N GLY A 283 -5.22 -4.08 -13.03
CA GLY A 283 -5.12 -5.41 -12.42
C GLY A 283 -6.09 -5.62 -11.24
N VAL A 284 -6.74 -4.57 -10.76
CA VAL A 284 -7.69 -4.63 -9.62
C VAL A 284 -9.14 -4.64 -10.11
N ILE A 285 -9.43 -3.92 -11.18
CA ILE A 285 -10.80 -3.73 -11.66
C ILE A 285 -11.15 -4.73 -12.75
N GLU A 286 -12.31 -5.37 -12.59
CA GLU A 286 -12.97 -6.19 -13.61
C GLU A 286 -14.08 -5.34 -14.25
N PRO A 287 -13.86 -4.79 -15.47
CA PRO A 287 -14.82 -3.88 -16.10
C PRO A 287 -16.21 -4.50 -16.23
N GLY A 288 -17.24 -3.76 -15.81
CA GLY A 288 -18.64 -4.22 -15.84
C GLY A 288 -19.03 -5.20 -14.73
N VAL A 289 -18.07 -5.61 -13.88
CA VAL A 289 -18.34 -6.46 -12.70
C VAL A 289 -18.05 -5.69 -11.42
N THR A 290 -16.82 -5.20 -11.26
CA THR A 290 -16.37 -4.51 -10.04
C THR A 290 -16.14 -3.02 -10.24
N GLY A 291 -16.32 -2.52 -11.45
CA GLY A 291 -16.02 -1.14 -11.78
C GLY A 291 -15.85 -0.87 -13.27
N PHE A 292 -15.22 0.25 -13.59
CA PHE A 292 -14.93 0.67 -14.96
C PHE A 292 -13.54 1.33 -15.03
N LEU A 293 -12.82 1.03 -16.12
CA LEU A 293 -11.61 1.73 -16.51
C LEU A 293 -11.98 2.67 -17.66
N VAL A 294 -11.68 3.96 -17.49
CA VAL A 294 -12.08 5.04 -18.42
C VAL A 294 -10.86 5.84 -18.85
N ASN A 295 -10.98 6.66 -19.90
CA ASN A 295 -9.87 7.40 -20.48
C ASN A 295 -9.91 8.90 -20.18
N ASP A 296 -11.09 9.44 -19.89
CA ASP A 296 -11.27 10.87 -19.66
C ASP A 296 -12.43 11.19 -18.69
N VAL A 297 -12.62 12.49 -18.43
CA VAL A 297 -13.64 13.02 -17.52
C VAL A 297 -15.07 12.72 -18.02
N PRO A 298 -15.42 12.92 -19.31
CA PRO A 298 -16.72 12.50 -19.84
C PRO A 298 -17.02 11.01 -19.64
N GLU A 299 -16.12 10.11 -20.01
CA GLU A 299 -16.31 8.66 -19.80
C GLU A 299 -16.44 8.32 -18.31
N MET A 300 -15.69 9.01 -17.44
CA MET A 300 -15.84 8.86 -15.98
C MET A 300 -17.24 9.27 -15.52
N ALA A 301 -17.81 10.36 -16.04
CA ALA A 301 -19.15 10.81 -15.70
C ALA A 301 -20.22 9.77 -16.12
N GLU A 302 -20.10 9.19 -17.32
CA GLU A 302 -20.98 8.10 -17.77
C GLU A 302 -20.84 6.85 -16.90
N ALA A 303 -19.61 6.49 -16.55
CA ALA A 303 -19.32 5.34 -15.70
C ALA A 303 -19.82 5.51 -14.25
N ILE A 304 -19.87 6.74 -13.72
CA ILE A 304 -20.50 7.04 -12.42
C ILE A 304 -21.98 6.63 -12.44
N ALA A 305 -22.71 6.96 -13.50
CA ALA A 305 -24.10 6.56 -13.67
C ALA A 305 -24.23 5.04 -13.86
N ALA A 306 -23.35 4.44 -14.68
CA ALA A 306 -23.36 3.01 -14.92
C ALA A 306 -23.09 2.16 -13.65
N ALA A 307 -22.26 2.66 -12.73
CA ALA A 307 -21.90 1.98 -11.48
C ALA A 307 -23.10 1.69 -10.56
N GLU A 308 -24.24 2.39 -10.74
CA GLU A 308 -25.48 2.09 -10.01
C GLU A 308 -26.02 0.69 -10.28
N ARG A 309 -25.71 0.11 -11.45
CA ARG A 309 -26.19 -1.21 -11.89
C ARG A 309 -25.30 -2.37 -11.44
N LEU A 310 -24.11 -2.09 -10.91
CA LEU A 310 -23.18 -3.13 -10.49
C LEU A 310 -23.57 -3.70 -9.14
N ASP A 311 -23.44 -5.02 -9.00
CA ASP A 311 -23.76 -5.75 -7.77
C ASP A 311 -22.69 -5.50 -6.69
N PRO A 312 -23.04 -4.90 -5.55
CA PRO A 312 -22.14 -4.75 -4.41
C PRO A 312 -21.54 -6.07 -3.91
N ASP A 313 -22.26 -7.19 -4.01
CA ASP A 313 -21.76 -8.48 -3.54
C ASP A 313 -20.71 -9.07 -4.50
N ALA A 314 -20.79 -8.79 -5.81
CA ALA A 314 -19.73 -9.11 -6.76
C ALA A 314 -18.40 -8.40 -6.42
N CYS A 315 -18.45 -7.12 -6.06
CA CYS A 315 -17.29 -6.38 -5.56
C CYS A 315 -16.68 -7.01 -4.31
N ARG A 316 -17.51 -7.41 -3.34
CA ARG A 316 -17.04 -8.07 -2.10
C ARG A 316 -16.43 -9.43 -2.37
N ALA A 317 -17.04 -10.21 -3.27
CA ALA A 317 -16.53 -11.51 -3.68
C ALA A 317 -15.14 -11.37 -4.31
N ALA A 318 -14.97 -10.44 -5.26
CA ALA A 318 -13.68 -10.16 -5.88
C ALA A 318 -12.63 -9.74 -4.86
N ALA A 319 -12.98 -8.86 -3.90
CA ALA A 319 -12.06 -8.47 -2.83
C ALA A 319 -11.64 -9.65 -1.96
N ARG A 320 -12.58 -10.52 -1.56
CA ARG A 320 -12.30 -11.69 -0.72
C ARG A 320 -11.39 -12.71 -1.42
N THR A 321 -11.64 -12.98 -2.70
CA THR A 321 -10.90 -14.01 -3.45
C THR A 321 -9.53 -13.54 -3.95
N ARG A 322 -9.39 -12.26 -4.31
CA ARG A 322 -8.19 -11.73 -4.97
C ARG A 322 -7.35 -10.81 -4.09
N HIS A 323 -7.97 -10.07 -3.18
CA HIS A 323 -7.35 -8.93 -2.51
C HIS A 323 -7.42 -9.01 -0.97
N SER A 324 -7.69 -10.18 -0.42
CA SER A 324 -7.73 -10.39 1.03
C SER A 324 -6.32 -10.34 1.64
N GLU A 325 -6.25 -9.78 2.85
CA GLU A 325 -5.04 -9.80 3.69
C GLU A 325 -4.57 -11.23 3.93
N GLU A 326 -5.50 -12.16 4.17
CA GLU A 326 -5.22 -13.58 4.37
C GLU A 326 -4.50 -14.20 3.17
N ARG A 327 -4.92 -13.87 1.95
CA ARG A 327 -4.28 -14.33 0.71
C ARG A 327 -2.88 -13.72 0.55
N MET A 328 -2.74 -12.42 0.80
CA MET A 328 -1.43 -11.74 0.73
C MET A 328 -0.44 -12.42 1.69
N VAL A 329 -0.85 -12.58 2.95
CA VAL A 329 -0.07 -13.21 4.01
C VAL A 329 0.33 -14.64 3.63
N ALA A 330 -0.62 -15.46 3.17
CA ALA A 330 -0.33 -16.85 2.79
C ALA A 330 0.75 -16.95 1.70
N ARG A 331 0.73 -16.02 0.71
CA ARG A 331 1.75 -15.96 -0.33
C ARG A 331 3.12 -15.56 0.22
N TYR A 332 3.17 -14.62 1.18
CA TYR A 332 4.42 -14.25 1.84
C TYR A 332 5.00 -15.39 2.67
N LEU A 333 4.18 -16.08 3.48
CA LEU A 333 4.64 -17.20 4.29
C LEU A 333 5.21 -18.33 3.43
N ALA A 334 4.53 -18.69 2.33
CA ALA A 334 5.04 -19.67 1.38
C ALA A 334 6.38 -19.23 0.75
N LEU A 335 6.53 -17.95 0.42
CA LEU A 335 7.81 -17.41 -0.06
C LEU A 335 8.89 -17.47 1.03
N TYR A 336 8.56 -17.17 2.29
CA TYR A 336 9.53 -17.24 3.38
C TYR A 336 10.09 -18.64 3.57
N GLU A 337 9.24 -19.67 3.50
CA GLU A 337 9.67 -21.06 3.55
C GLU A 337 10.63 -21.37 2.39
N GLN A 338 10.31 -20.98 1.16
CA GLN A 338 11.19 -21.21 -0.01
C GLN A 338 12.55 -20.52 0.13
N LEU A 339 12.56 -19.27 0.63
CA LEU A 339 13.80 -18.50 0.79
C LEU A 339 14.66 -19.02 1.94
N ALA A 340 14.05 -19.45 3.05
CA ALA A 340 14.75 -19.99 4.21
C ALA A 340 15.49 -21.31 3.90
N VAL A 341 14.91 -22.16 3.03
CA VAL A 341 15.51 -23.46 2.65
C VAL A 341 16.49 -23.30 1.47
N GLY A 342 16.64 -22.10 0.89
CA GLY A 342 17.54 -21.82 -0.24
C GLY A 342 17.00 -22.28 -1.60
N GLU A 343 15.72 -22.63 -1.70
CA GLU A 343 15.07 -23.21 -2.89
C GLU A 343 14.60 -22.16 -3.91
N ALA A 344 14.82 -20.87 -3.65
CA ALA A 344 14.36 -19.75 -4.49
C ALA A 344 14.76 -19.84 -5.97
N ARG A 345 15.81 -20.61 -6.32
CA ARG A 345 16.23 -20.84 -7.70
C ARG A 345 15.18 -21.60 -8.54
N ALA A 346 14.24 -22.31 -7.91
CA ALA A 346 13.21 -23.08 -8.61
C ALA A 346 11.92 -22.29 -8.91
N ALA A 347 11.69 -21.14 -8.27
CA ALA A 347 10.39 -20.45 -8.28
C ALA A 347 10.22 -19.37 -9.38
N GLY A 348 10.95 -19.47 -10.50
CA GLY A 348 10.65 -18.68 -11.71
C GLY A 348 11.85 -17.99 -12.36
N VAL A 349 12.70 -18.79 -13.01
CA VAL A 349 13.52 -18.33 -14.13
C VAL A 349 13.33 -19.33 -15.27
N ALA A 350 12.35 -19.03 -16.12
CA ALA A 350 12.34 -19.39 -17.54
C ALA A 350 11.95 -18.12 -18.30
#